data_AF-A0A523T7A1-F1
#
_entry.id   AF-A0A523T7A1-F1
#
_cell.length_a   1.000
_cell.length_b   1.000
_cell.length_c   1.000
_cell.angle_alpha   90.00
_cell.angle_beta   90.00
_cell.angle_gamma   90.00
#
_symmetry.space_group_name_H-M   'P 1'
#
loop_
_entity.id
_entity.type
_entity.pdbx_description
1 polymer ?
#
loop_
_entity_poly.entity_id
_entity_poly.type
_entity_poly.pdbx_seq_one_letter_code
_entity_poly.pdbx_strand_id
1 'polypeptide(L)'
;MFEVGDLLSPSATLAAISLAVFIFSFPRSLSIYKEKRTALLEADVPDPVKEQRLFKLFVFGDGLLLFFTGLMSLTMSILFIIFMSRTINLYLGSPFLTASRVLGDFGQLLLLSLIVLIVLVLASLALFTTEVIVGEKRLPLLARVYARSVLGRRSSKVEIDSLVPEARSLYEKGTFGESVLYSMASLELALRNNLDLPEGVGFGRLLGTVREKLEGVISVEELIEIRRLRNSAAHPSPERQVTKQDAEQVLHLVENILQKLQASYQVILREVARDQLDKIAGRNHEIVNKAILLLGQEPRPKGSKRLAEGNLWLVRAGQYRISYSIDDEQRQVIVVQVTKHTKHT
;
A
#
# COMPACT_ATOMS: atom_id res chain seq x y z
N MET A 1 -48.52 -28.87 31.21
CA MET A 1 -47.46 -29.77 30.72
C MET A 1 -46.75 -28.97 29.65
N PHE A 2 -45.55 -28.47 29.93
CA PHE A 2 -44.82 -27.64 28.95
C PHE A 2 -44.30 -28.55 27.84
N GLU A 3 -44.49 -28.16 26.58
CA GLU A 3 -43.90 -28.89 25.47
C GLU A 3 -42.40 -28.61 25.44
N VAL A 4 -41.61 -29.67 25.27
CA VAL A 4 -40.13 -29.60 25.17
C VAL A 4 -39.68 -28.61 24.09
N GLY A 5 -40.54 -28.31 23.09
CA GLY A 5 -40.32 -27.32 22.05
C GLY A 5 -40.14 -25.89 22.55
N ASP A 6 -40.88 -25.46 23.58
CA ASP A 6 -40.81 -24.09 24.12
C ASP A 6 -39.46 -23.82 24.81
N LEU A 7 -38.84 -24.87 25.35
CA LEU A 7 -37.53 -24.81 26.00
C LEU A 7 -36.37 -24.81 24.99
N LEU A 8 -36.58 -25.44 23.83
CA LEU A 8 -35.55 -25.61 22.79
C LEU A 8 -35.49 -24.44 21.81
N SER A 9 -36.59 -23.71 21.59
CA SER A 9 -36.70 -22.59 20.63
C SER A 9 -35.59 -21.52 20.76
N PRO A 10 -35.31 -20.96 21.96
CA PRO A 10 -34.29 -19.92 22.11
C PRO A 10 -32.88 -20.47 21.87
N SER A 11 -32.67 -21.74 22.22
CA SER A 11 -31.38 -22.41 22.06
C SER A 11 -31.05 -22.72 20.61
N ALA A 12 -32.06 -23.15 19.84
CA ALA A 12 -31.98 -23.32 18.40
C ALA A 12 -31.70 -21.98 17.71
N THR A 13 -32.30 -20.89 18.20
CA THR A 13 -32.09 -19.54 17.67
C THR A 13 -30.65 -19.06 17.86
N LEU A 14 -30.07 -19.22 19.06
CA LEU A 14 -28.67 -18.84 19.32
C LEU A 14 -27.67 -19.69 18.52
N ALA A 15 -27.91 -21.01 18.43
CA ALA A 15 -27.10 -21.89 17.61
C ALA A 15 -27.19 -21.51 16.12
N ALA A 16 -28.38 -21.17 15.63
CA ALA A 16 -28.58 -20.71 14.26
C ALA A 16 -27.87 -19.38 13.98
N ILE A 17 -27.94 -18.40 14.89
CA ILE A 17 -27.24 -17.12 14.75
C ILE A 17 -25.72 -17.34 14.70
N SER A 18 -25.18 -18.15 15.60
CA SER A 18 -23.75 -18.38 15.71
C SER A 18 -23.20 -19.19 14.52
N LEU A 19 -24.00 -20.13 14.02
CA LEU A 19 -23.73 -20.84 12.76
C LEU A 19 -23.81 -19.89 11.56
N ALA A 20 -24.77 -18.98 11.52
CA ALA A 20 -24.87 -17.97 10.46
C ALA A 20 -23.66 -17.03 10.45
N VAL A 21 -23.16 -16.62 11.62
CA VAL A 21 -21.91 -15.85 11.76
C VAL A 21 -20.73 -16.63 11.19
N PHE A 22 -20.62 -17.93 11.46
CA PHE A 22 -19.57 -18.78 10.89
C PHE A 22 -19.70 -18.90 9.37
N ILE A 23 -20.90 -19.22 8.87
CA ILE A 23 -21.20 -19.37 7.44
C ILE A 23 -20.91 -18.06 6.68
N PHE A 24 -21.13 -16.90 7.30
CA PHE A 24 -20.79 -15.62 6.70
C PHE A 24 -19.29 -15.29 6.77
N SER A 25 -18.67 -15.50 7.94
CA SER A 25 -17.29 -15.06 8.19
C SER A 25 -16.26 -15.94 7.51
N PHE A 26 -16.49 -17.26 7.45
CA PHE A 26 -15.52 -18.21 6.91
C PHE A 26 -15.26 -18.01 5.40
N PRO A 27 -16.26 -17.98 4.50
CA PRO A 27 -16.02 -17.69 3.09
C PRO A 27 -15.39 -16.31 2.87
N ARG A 28 -15.80 -15.32 3.67
CA ARG A 28 -15.22 -13.97 3.60
C ARG A 28 -13.74 -13.97 3.99
N SER A 29 -13.35 -14.67 5.06
CA SER A 29 -11.95 -14.82 5.45
C SER A 29 -11.13 -15.51 4.36
N LEU A 30 -11.71 -16.54 3.71
CA LEU A 30 -11.05 -17.26 2.63
C LEU A 30 -10.86 -16.37 1.40
N SER A 31 -11.85 -15.54 1.08
CA SER A 31 -11.78 -14.55 0.01
C SER A 31 -10.69 -13.52 0.26
N ILE A 32 -10.65 -12.92 1.45
CA ILE A 32 -9.64 -11.92 1.84
C ILE A 32 -8.25 -12.55 1.82
N TYR A 33 -8.12 -13.77 2.34
CA TYR A 33 -6.86 -14.51 2.30
C TYR A 33 -6.39 -14.74 0.86
N LYS A 34 -7.27 -15.20 -0.04
CA LYS A 34 -6.95 -15.40 -1.46
C LYS A 34 -6.54 -14.10 -2.14
N GLU A 35 -7.30 -13.03 -1.97
CA GLU A 35 -7.02 -11.71 -2.54
C GLU A 35 -5.64 -11.19 -2.11
N LYS A 36 -5.38 -11.15 -0.80
CA LYS A 36 -4.09 -10.68 -0.27
C LYS A 36 -2.93 -11.61 -0.60
N ARG A 37 -3.17 -12.92 -0.72
CA ARG A 37 -2.17 -13.88 -1.19
C ARG A 37 -1.81 -13.63 -2.65
N THR A 38 -2.79 -13.40 -3.51
CA THR A 38 -2.55 -13.03 -4.91
C THR A 38 -1.79 -11.71 -5.00
N ALA A 39 -2.22 -10.68 -4.26
CA ALA A 39 -1.52 -9.40 -4.20
C ALA A 39 -0.07 -9.56 -3.71
N LEU A 40 0.19 -10.41 -2.72
CA LEU A 40 1.56 -10.70 -2.26
C LEU A 40 2.40 -11.48 -3.27
N LEU A 41 1.77 -12.32 -4.11
CA LEU A 41 2.46 -13.04 -5.18
C LEU A 41 2.80 -12.12 -6.37
N GLU A 42 1.97 -11.13 -6.63
CA GLU A 42 2.18 -10.13 -7.67
C GLU A 42 3.11 -9.00 -7.23
N ALA A 43 3.10 -8.66 -5.95
CA ALA A 43 3.95 -7.63 -5.38
C ALA A 43 5.41 -8.09 -5.29
N ASP A 44 6.29 -7.19 -5.71
CA ASP A 44 7.74 -7.41 -5.72
C ASP A 44 8.35 -7.13 -4.33
N VAL A 45 8.09 -8.03 -3.38
CA VAL A 45 8.52 -7.89 -1.96
C VAL A 45 9.79 -8.71 -1.69
N PRO A 46 10.85 -8.12 -1.09
CA PRO A 46 12.08 -8.81 -0.70
C PRO A 46 11.86 -9.99 0.27
N ASP A 47 12.63 -11.06 0.14
CA ASP A 47 12.53 -12.24 1.02
C ASP A 47 12.76 -11.91 2.51
N PRO A 48 13.78 -11.11 2.89
CA PRO A 48 14.00 -10.72 4.29
C PRO A 48 12.81 -10.01 4.93
N VAL A 49 11.98 -9.34 4.12
CA VAL A 49 10.75 -8.67 4.58
C VAL A 49 9.60 -9.67 4.64
N LYS A 50 9.45 -10.49 3.59
CA LYS A 50 8.39 -11.50 3.46
C LYS A 50 8.46 -12.55 4.56
N GLU A 51 9.65 -12.89 5.03
CA GLU A 51 9.86 -13.87 6.09
C GLU A 51 9.52 -13.35 7.49
N GLN A 52 9.44 -12.03 7.69
CA GLN A 52 9.11 -11.45 8.98
C GLN A 52 7.72 -11.87 9.44
N ARG A 53 7.62 -12.42 10.65
CA ARG A 53 6.33 -12.84 11.24
C ARG A 53 5.36 -11.66 11.32
N LEU A 54 5.83 -10.49 11.75
CA LEU A 54 5.01 -9.29 11.86
C LEU A 54 4.47 -8.82 10.50
N PHE A 55 5.27 -8.94 9.43
CA PHE A 55 4.81 -8.61 8.08
C PHE A 55 3.66 -9.54 7.65
N LYS A 56 3.83 -10.86 7.80
CA LYS A 56 2.77 -11.84 7.47
C LYS A 56 1.51 -11.61 8.30
N LEU A 57 1.66 -11.35 9.60
CA LEU A 57 0.53 -11.08 10.49
C LEU A 57 -0.21 -9.80 10.09
N PHE A 58 0.51 -8.74 9.72
CA PHE A 58 -0.13 -7.50 9.28
C PHE A 58 -0.86 -7.65 7.93
N VAL A 59 -0.24 -8.32 6.95
CA VAL A 59 -0.88 -8.55 5.65
C VAL A 59 -2.10 -9.45 5.82
N PHE A 60 -1.99 -10.58 6.50
CA PHE A 60 -3.07 -11.58 6.59
C PHE A 60 -3.98 -11.44 7.81
N GLY A 61 -3.72 -10.47 8.70
CA GLY A 61 -4.36 -10.34 10.01
C GLY A 61 -5.88 -10.30 9.95
N ASP A 62 -6.45 -9.47 9.08
CA ASP A 62 -7.91 -9.37 8.95
C ASP A 62 -8.57 -10.69 8.55
N GLY A 63 -7.92 -11.44 7.64
CA GLY A 63 -8.41 -12.76 7.24
C GLY A 63 -8.29 -13.77 8.37
N LEU A 64 -7.17 -13.76 9.09
CA LEU A 64 -6.91 -14.64 10.22
C LEU A 64 -7.91 -14.39 11.36
N LEU A 65 -8.20 -13.13 11.66
CA LEU A 65 -9.15 -12.75 12.69
C LEU A 65 -10.57 -13.15 12.30
N LEU A 66 -11.02 -12.87 11.08
CA LEU A 66 -12.34 -13.28 10.62
C LEU A 66 -12.50 -14.81 10.67
N PHE A 67 -11.44 -15.54 10.32
CA PHE A 67 -11.39 -16.99 10.44
C PHE A 67 -11.55 -17.44 11.91
N PHE A 68 -10.76 -16.89 12.84
CA PHE A 68 -10.85 -17.24 14.26
C PHE A 68 -12.17 -16.83 14.90
N THR A 69 -12.73 -15.69 14.52
CA THR A 69 -14.05 -15.23 14.98
C THR A 69 -15.14 -16.21 14.55
N GLY A 70 -15.11 -16.64 13.29
CA GLY A 70 -16.00 -17.70 12.81
C GLY A 70 -15.80 -19.00 13.57
N LEU A 71 -14.56 -19.47 13.72
CA LEU A 71 -14.24 -20.73 14.40
C LEU A 71 -14.72 -20.72 15.87
N MET A 72 -14.50 -19.62 16.59
CA MET A 72 -14.95 -19.47 17.96
C MET A 72 -16.47 -19.40 18.08
N SER A 73 -17.15 -18.74 17.14
CA SER A 73 -18.62 -18.76 17.06
C SER A 73 -19.15 -20.19 16.92
N LEU A 74 -18.51 -21.00 16.07
CA LEU A 74 -18.87 -22.40 15.86
C LEU A 74 -18.61 -23.25 17.13
N THR A 75 -17.45 -23.11 17.77
CA THR A 75 -17.12 -23.89 18.99
C THR A 75 -18.07 -23.55 20.14
N MET A 76 -18.39 -22.26 20.33
CA MET A 76 -19.37 -21.83 21.33
C MET A 76 -20.77 -22.39 21.06
N SER A 77 -21.18 -22.47 19.78
CA SER A 77 -22.44 -23.12 19.38
C SER A 77 -22.49 -24.58 19.79
N ILE A 78 -21.42 -25.32 19.49
CA ILE A 78 -21.32 -26.76 19.79
C ILE A 78 -21.34 -26.99 21.31
N LEU A 79 -20.55 -26.23 22.07
CA LEU A 79 -20.51 -26.33 23.52
C LEU A 79 -21.87 -26.02 24.15
N PHE A 80 -22.56 -25.00 23.64
CA PHE A 80 -23.88 -24.65 24.09
C PHE A 80 -24.90 -25.77 23.83
N ILE A 81 -24.90 -26.38 22.64
CA ILE A 81 -25.77 -27.54 22.34
C ILE A 81 -25.48 -28.72 23.27
N ILE A 82 -24.20 -29.06 23.50
CA ILE A 82 -23.81 -30.16 24.40
C ILE A 82 -24.28 -29.88 25.83
N PHE A 83 -24.05 -28.66 26.31
CA PHE A 83 -24.44 -28.25 27.65
C PHE A 83 -25.96 -28.31 27.83
N MET A 84 -26.72 -27.81 26.86
CA MET A 84 -28.18 -27.87 26.87
C MET A 84 -28.69 -29.31 26.86
N SER A 85 -28.13 -30.19 26.04
CA SER A 85 -28.47 -31.61 26.02
C SER A 85 -28.22 -32.29 27.38
N ARG A 86 -27.09 -32.00 28.03
CA ARG A 86 -26.80 -32.52 29.38
C ARG A 86 -27.78 -32.00 30.42
N THR A 87 -28.09 -30.71 30.38
CA THR A 87 -29.03 -30.07 31.31
C THR A 87 -30.44 -30.67 31.15
N ILE A 88 -30.94 -30.81 29.92
CA ILE A 88 -32.23 -31.47 29.64
C ILE A 88 -32.27 -32.90 30.20
N ASN A 89 -31.22 -33.70 29.96
CA ASN A 89 -31.14 -35.07 30.47
C ASN A 89 -31.12 -35.15 32.01
N LEU A 90 -30.43 -34.22 32.69
CA LEU A 90 -30.43 -34.12 34.14
C LEU A 90 -31.82 -33.79 34.71
N TYR A 91 -32.54 -32.86 34.08
CA TYR A 91 -33.87 -32.45 34.52
C TYR A 91 -34.95 -33.51 34.24
N LEU A 92 -34.91 -34.18 33.09
CA LEU A 92 -35.86 -35.25 32.74
C LEU A 92 -35.71 -36.50 33.63
N GLY A 93 -34.56 -36.69 34.29
CA GLY A 93 -34.32 -37.79 35.22
C GLY A 93 -34.71 -37.54 36.67
N SER A 94 -35.18 -36.34 37.03
CA SER A 94 -35.44 -35.95 38.42
C SER A 94 -36.96 -35.85 38.72
N PRO A 95 -37.50 -36.60 39.68
CA PRO A 95 -38.92 -36.54 40.03
C PRO A 95 -39.34 -35.34 40.93
N PHE A 96 -38.40 -34.47 41.34
CA PHE A 96 -38.63 -33.48 42.41
C PHE A 96 -38.59 -32.00 41.99
N LEU A 97 -38.42 -31.68 40.70
CA LEU A 97 -38.22 -30.29 40.25
C LEU A 97 -39.50 -29.67 39.67
N THR A 98 -39.87 -28.48 40.16
CA THR A 98 -41.00 -27.67 39.65
C THR A 98 -40.64 -26.95 38.35
N ALA A 99 -41.56 -26.92 37.39
CA ALA A 99 -41.34 -26.32 36.06
C ALA A 99 -40.83 -24.87 36.09
N SER A 100 -41.28 -24.04 37.04
CA SER A 100 -40.82 -22.65 37.19
C SER A 100 -39.34 -22.54 37.53
N ARG A 101 -38.81 -23.47 38.33
CA ARG A 101 -37.40 -23.50 38.73
C ARG A 101 -36.50 -23.91 37.56
N VAL A 102 -36.96 -24.89 36.78
CA VAL A 102 -36.29 -25.32 35.52
C VAL A 102 -36.21 -24.17 34.52
N LEU A 103 -37.30 -23.41 34.32
CA LEU A 103 -37.31 -22.26 33.42
C LEU A 103 -36.38 -21.13 33.89
N GLY A 104 -36.34 -20.85 35.20
CA GLY A 104 -35.45 -19.85 35.77
C GLY A 104 -33.98 -20.17 35.50
N ASP A 105 -33.58 -21.42 35.74
CA ASP A 105 -32.20 -21.87 35.53
C ASP A 105 -31.83 -21.88 34.03
N PHE A 106 -32.76 -22.29 33.15
CA PHE A 106 -32.58 -22.19 31.69
C PHE A 106 -32.42 -20.75 31.19
N GLY A 107 -33.24 -19.82 31.69
CA GLY A 107 -33.15 -18.40 31.34
C GLY A 107 -31.82 -17.79 31.74
N GLN A 108 -31.32 -18.13 32.93
CA GLN A 108 -30.00 -17.68 33.40
C GLN A 108 -28.85 -18.24 32.54
N LEU A 109 -28.93 -19.51 32.14
CA LEU A 109 -27.94 -20.16 31.27
C LEU A 109 -27.92 -19.55 29.86
N LEU A 110 -29.09 -19.25 29.29
CA LEU A 110 -29.23 -18.54 28.02
C LEU A 110 -28.65 -17.13 28.06
N LEU A 111 -28.91 -16.40 29.15
CA LEU A 111 -28.34 -15.07 29.36
C LEU A 111 -26.81 -15.13 29.45
N LEU A 112 -26.27 -16.10 30.19
CA LEU A 112 -24.84 -16.29 30.36
C LEU A 112 -24.15 -16.65 29.04
N SER A 113 -24.74 -17.54 28.23
CA SER A 113 -24.18 -17.89 26.92
C SER A 113 -24.19 -16.70 25.95
N LEU A 114 -25.25 -15.89 25.95
CA LEU A 114 -25.33 -14.66 25.17
C LEU A 114 -24.26 -13.65 25.61
N ILE A 115 -24.06 -13.47 26.91
CA ILE A 115 -23.00 -12.60 27.45
C ILE A 115 -21.63 -13.09 26.99
N VAL A 116 -21.33 -14.39 27.09
CA VAL A 116 -20.03 -14.92 26.65
C VAL A 116 -19.84 -14.73 25.14
N LEU A 117 -20.89 -14.93 24.33
CA LEU A 117 -20.84 -14.68 22.89
C LEU A 117 -20.55 -13.21 22.59
N ILE A 118 -21.24 -12.28 23.25
CA ILE A 118 -21.01 -10.83 23.10
C ILE A 118 -19.59 -10.46 23.51
N VAL A 119 -19.11 -10.96 24.65
CA VAL A 119 -17.75 -10.72 25.13
C VAL A 119 -16.72 -11.25 24.14
N LEU A 120 -16.94 -12.44 23.56
CA LEU A 120 -16.05 -12.99 22.54
C LEU A 120 -16.01 -12.13 21.28
N VAL A 121 -17.17 -11.69 20.79
CA VAL A 121 -17.25 -10.80 19.61
C VAL A 121 -16.56 -9.48 19.89
N LEU A 122 -16.80 -8.87 21.05
CA LEU A 122 -16.15 -7.62 21.45
C LEU A 122 -14.64 -7.80 21.65
N ALA A 123 -14.19 -8.92 22.20
CA ALA A 123 -12.77 -9.24 22.36
C ALA A 123 -12.09 -9.45 21.00
N SER A 124 -12.73 -10.16 20.07
CA SER A 124 -12.24 -10.30 18.69
C SER A 124 -12.17 -8.95 17.99
N LEU A 125 -13.17 -8.08 18.15
CA LEU A 125 -13.17 -6.73 17.58
C LEU A 125 -12.10 -5.83 18.22
N ALA A 126 -11.91 -5.93 19.54
CA ALA A 126 -10.85 -5.20 20.25
C ALA A 126 -9.47 -5.66 19.77
N LEU A 127 -9.23 -6.98 19.70
CA LEU A 127 -8.00 -7.55 19.17
C LEU A 127 -7.75 -7.08 17.73
N PHE A 128 -8.78 -7.03 16.88
CA PHE A 128 -8.70 -6.45 15.53
C PHE A 128 -8.16 -5.04 15.53
N THR A 129 -8.80 -4.16 16.30
CA THR A 129 -8.45 -2.75 16.34
C THR A 129 -7.04 -2.54 16.89
N THR A 130 -6.63 -3.35 17.87
CA THR A 130 -5.27 -3.29 18.42
C THR A 130 -4.22 -3.82 17.45
N GLU A 131 -4.43 -4.95 16.78
CA GLU A 131 -3.43 -5.51 15.86
C GLU A 131 -3.29 -4.67 14.58
N VAL A 132 -4.38 -4.17 14.02
CA VAL A 132 -4.33 -3.38 12.78
C VAL A 132 -3.76 -1.98 13.04
N ILE A 133 -4.14 -1.32 14.14
CA ILE A 133 -3.75 0.08 14.39
C ILE A 133 -2.45 0.19 15.20
N VAL A 134 -2.24 -0.66 16.20
CA VAL A 134 -1.02 -0.64 17.05
C VAL A 134 0.09 -1.48 16.42
N GLY A 135 -0.23 -2.54 15.68
CA GLY A 135 0.75 -3.38 14.99
C GLY A 135 1.49 -2.64 13.88
N GLU A 136 0.84 -1.71 13.17
CA GLU A 136 1.47 -0.95 12.09
C GLU A 136 2.68 -0.12 12.57
N LYS A 137 2.55 0.54 13.74
CA LYS A 137 3.63 1.34 14.33
C LYS A 137 4.79 0.48 14.84
N ARG A 138 4.54 -0.79 15.14
CA ARG A 138 5.56 -1.76 15.60
C ARG A 138 6.32 -2.42 14.45
N LEU A 139 5.83 -2.31 13.21
CA LEU A 139 6.56 -2.81 12.05
C LEU A 139 7.81 -1.96 11.80
N PRO A 140 8.96 -2.61 11.48
CA PRO A 140 10.09 -1.94 10.87
C PRO A 140 9.64 -1.12 9.66
N LEU A 141 10.25 0.04 9.45
CA LEU A 141 9.84 1.00 8.43
C LEU A 141 9.70 0.36 7.04
N LEU A 142 10.69 -0.46 6.64
CA LEU A 142 10.65 -1.18 5.36
C LEU A 142 9.48 -2.16 5.23
N ALA A 143 9.19 -2.91 6.30
CA ALA A 143 8.08 -3.86 6.32
C ALA A 143 6.73 -3.15 6.20
N ARG A 144 6.58 -1.98 6.84
CA ARG A 144 5.37 -1.15 6.74
C ARG A 144 5.15 -0.64 5.32
N VAL A 145 6.21 -0.13 4.69
CA VAL A 145 6.19 0.37 3.31
C VAL A 145 5.75 -0.72 2.32
N TYR A 146 6.38 -1.90 2.37
CA TYR A 146 6.02 -3.00 1.47
C TYR A 146 4.63 -3.55 1.77
N ALA A 147 4.24 -3.64 3.05
CA ALA A 147 2.92 -4.12 3.41
C ALA A 147 1.82 -3.19 2.89
N ARG A 148 2.00 -1.88 2.98
CA ARG A 148 1.10 -0.89 2.39
C ARG A 148 1.00 -1.04 0.87
N SER A 149 2.14 -1.22 0.19
CA SER A 149 2.15 -1.50 -1.25
C SER A 149 1.41 -2.78 -1.62
N VAL A 150 1.44 -3.83 -0.79
CA VAL A 150 0.66 -5.07 -0.99
C VAL A 150 -0.84 -4.82 -0.77
N LEU A 151 -1.18 -3.95 0.18
CA LEU A 151 -2.55 -3.58 0.51
C LEU A 151 -3.13 -2.48 -0.40
N GLY A 152 -2.39 -2.01 -1.41
CA GLY A 152 -2.81 -0.92 -2.29
C GLY A 152 -3.01 0.40 -1.55
N ARG A 153 -2.21 0.68 -0.50
CA ARG A 153 -2.19 1.94 0.23
C ARG A 153 -0.88 2.72 0.01
N ARG A 154 -0.99 4.03 -0.27
CA ARG A 154 0.20 4.87 -0.46
C ARG A 154 0.92 5.10 0.87
N SER A 155 2.25 5.12 0.81
CA SER A 155 3.08 5.53 1.94
C SER A 155 3.04 7.06 2.08
N SER A 156 3.11 7.54 3.32
CA SER A 156 3.12 8.99 3.56
C SER A 156 4.44 9.61 3.08
N LYS A 157 4.43 10.89 2.69
CA LYS A 157 5.65 11.60 2.29
C LYS A 157 6.73 11.56 3.40
N VAL A 158 6.31 11.71 4.66
CA VAL A 158 7.20 11.64 5.83
C VAL A 158 7.91 10.28 5.91
N GLU A 159 7.19 9.18 5.68
CA GLU A 159 7.81 7.85 5.69
C GLU A 159 8.78 7.67 4.52
N ILE A 160 8.44 8.16 3.33
CA ILE A 160 9.32 8.10 2.15
C ILE A 160 10.61 8.88 2.42
N ASP A 161 10.49 10.11 2.91
CA ASP A 161 11.63 10.99 3.19
C ASP A 161 12.52 10.41 4.32
N SER A 162 11.98 9.56 5.20
CA SER A 162 12.74 8.88 6.25
C SER A 162 13.54 7.65 5.79
N LEU A 163 13.28 7.11 4.60
CA LEU A 163 13.93 5.87 4.13
C LEU A 163 15.42 6.06 3.82
N VAL A 164 15.83 7.19 3.23
CA VAL A 164 17.24 7.44 2.88
C VAL A 164 18.13 7.64 4.13
N PRO A 165 17.74 8.45 5.13
CA PRO A 165 18.47 8.52 6.39
C PRO A 165 18.61 7.15 7.08
N GLU A 166 17.55 6.35 7.08
CA GLU A 166 17.59 5.01 7.66
C GLU A 166 18.52 4.08 6.86
N ALA A 167 18.51 4.16 5.53
CA ALA A 167 19.42 3.41 4.67
C ALA A 167 20.90 3.74 4.99
N ARG A 168 21.22 5.00 5.23
CA ARG A 168 22.57 5.44 5.62
C ARG A 168 22.96 4.93 7.00
N SER A 169 22.07 5.01 7.98
CA SER A 169 22.25 4.42 9.31
C SER A 169 22.54 2.91 9.24
N LEU A 170 21.82 2.17 8.38
CA LEU A 170 22.04 0.74 8.15
C LEU A 170 23.37 0.45 7.43
N TYR A 171 23.80 1.31 6.50
CA TYR A 171 25.10 1.21 5.87
C TYR A 171 26.23 1.34 6.92
N GLU A 172 26.14 2.34 7.80
CA GLU A 172 27.12 2.58 8.87
C GLU A 172 27.19 1.43 9.87
N LYS A 173 26.07 0.74 10.12
CA LYS A 173 25.99 -0.45 10.97
C LYS A 173 26.54 -1.73 10.31
N GLY A 174 26.89 -1.69 9.02
CA GLY A 174 27.38 -2.85 8.27
C GLY A 174 26.29 -3.77 7.72
N THR A 175 25.01 -3.40 7.84
CA THR A 175 23.88 -4.15 7.28
C THR A 175 23.62 -3.72 5.83
N PHE A 176 24.55 -4.07 4.94
CA PHE A 176 24.58 -3.59 3.54
C PHE A 176 23.37 -4.01 2.72
N GLY A 177 22.89 -5.25 2.88
CA GLY A 177 21.69 -5.73 2.19
C GLY A 177 20.45 -4.92 2.55
N GLU A 178 20.25 -4.64 3.84
CA GLU A 178 19.12 -3.82 4.29
C GLU A 178 19.27 -2.37 3.79
N SER A 179 20.46 -1.78 3.87
CA SER A 179 20.73 -0.45 3.33
C SER A 179 20.34 -0.33 1.84
N VAL A 180 20.70 -1.32 1.03
CA VAL A 180 20.27 -1.39 -0.38
C VAL A 180 18.75 -1.45 -0.46
N LEU A 181 18.07 -2.31 0.30
CA LEU A 181 16.61 -2.42 0.25
C LEU A 181 15.88 -1.13 0.66
N TYR A 182 16.37 -0.42 1.67
CA TYR A 182 15.80 0.87 2.08
C TYR A 182 16.02 1.96 1.01
N SER A 183 17.22 2.03 0.44
CA SER A 183 17.53 2.95 -0.66
C SER A 183 16.60 2.69 -1.86
N MET A 184 16.40 1.41 -2.18
CA MET A 184 15.53 0.98 -3.27
C MET A 184 14.06 1.30 -3.02
N ALA A 185 13.55 1.02 -1.83
CA ALA A 185 12.19 1.37 -1.46
C ALA A 185 11.94 2.88 -1.58
N SER A 186 12.91 3.71 -1.19
CA SER A 186 12.83 5.16 -1.35
C SER A 186 12.70 5.55 -2.83
N LEU A 187 13.58 5.03 -3.69
CA LEU A 187 13.56 5.30 -5.13
C LEU A 187 12.25 4.83 -5.77
N GLU A 188 11.81 3.61 -5.47
CA GLU A 188 10.57 3.03 -6.01
C GLU A 188 9.36 3.88 -5.66
N LEU A 189 9.20 4.28 -4.40
CA LEU A 189 8.08 5.10 -3.96
C LEU A 189 8.14 6.51 -4.54
N ALA A 190 9.32 7.12 -4.60
CA ALA A 190 9.49 8.45 -5.19
C ALA A 190 9.14 8.45 -6.68
N LEU A 191 9.59 7.43 -7.43
CA LEU A 191 9.24 7.28 -8.84
C LEU A 191 7.75 7.02 -9.04
N ARG A 192 7.14 6.16 -8.23
CA ARG A 192 5.68 5.91 -8.29
C ARG A 192 4.88 7.17 -8.04
N ASN A 193 5.25 7.96 -7.03
CA ASN A 193 4.58 9.22 -6.71
C ASN A 193 4.75 10.25 -7.83
N ASN A 194 5.95 10.40 -8.39
CA ASN A 194 6.21 11.36 -9.48
C ASN A 194 5.54 10.97 -10.80
N LEU A 195 5.39 9.67 -11.08
CA LEU A 195 4.80 9.15 -12.32
C LEU A 195 3.31 8.84 -12.22
N ASP A 196 2.71 9.06 -11.04
CA ASP A 196 1.34 8.69 -10.68
C ASP A 196 0.98 7.24 -11.05
N LEU A 197 1.88 6.32 -10.74
CA LEU A 197 1.70 4.90 -11.05
C LEU A 197 0.76 4.21 -10.05
N PRO A 198 -0.05 3.22 -10.50
CA PRO A 198 -0.85 2.42 -9.59
C PRO A 198 0.05 1.59 -8.66
N GLU A 199 -0.50 1.23 -7.51
CA GLU A 199 0.21 0.42 -6.53
C GLU A 199 0.35 -1.04 -6.97
N GLY A 200 1.34 -1.74 -6.42
CA GLY A 200 1.62 -3.14 -6.78
C GLY A 200 2.37 -3.32 -8.11
N VAL A 201 2.70 -2.24 -8.83
CA VAL A 201 3.53 -2.33 -10.04
C VAL A 201 4.97 -2.70 -9.68
N GLY A 202 5.38 -3.91 -10.09
CA GLY A 202 6.75 -4.40 -9.88
C GLY A 202 7.81 -3.55 -10.60
N PHE A 203 9.06 -3.64 -10.13
CA PHE A 203 10.15 -2.76 -10.56
C PHE A 203 10.37 -2.79 -12.09
N GLY A 204 10.21 -3.96 -12.72
CA GLY A 204 10.38 -4.10 -14.18
C GLY A 204 9.40 -3.26 -15.01
N ARG A 205 8.13 -3.17 -14.59
CA ARG A 205 7.13 -2.32 -15.27
C ARG A 205 7.39 -0.83 -15.02
N LEU A 206 7.87 -0.51 -13.82
CA LEU A 206 8.28 0.84 -13.45
C LEU A 206 9.41 1.33 -14.38
N LEU A 207 10.42 0.49 -14.64
CA LEU A 207 11.51 0.83 -15.57
C LEU A 207 11.05 1.18 -16.98
N GLY A 208 10.08 0.43 -17.52
CA GLY A 208 9.49 0.73 -18.83
C GLY A 208 8.86 2.12 -18.86
N THR A 209 8.13 2.49 -17.81
CA THR A 209 7.49 3.80 -17.70
C THR A 209 8.51 4.92 -17.51
N VAL A 210 9.54 4.69 -16.69
CA VAL A 210 10.62 5.67 -16.47
C VAL A 210 11.36 5.95 -17.77
N ARG A 211 11.65 4.91 -18.56
CA ARG A 211 12.27 5.07 -19.89
C ARG A 211 11.44 5.94 -20.82
N GLU A 212 10.12 5.80 -20.80
CA GLU A 212 9.22 6.58 -21.66
C GLU A 212 9.04 8.03 -21.17
N LYS A 213 8.85 8.23 -19.86
CA LYS A 213 8.44 9.54 -19.29
C LYS A 213 9.58 10.39 -18.76
N LEU A 214 10.72 9.80 -18.40
CA LEU A 214 11.86 10.48 -17.77
C LEU A 214 13.15 10.32 -18.59
N GLU A 215 13.02 10.12 -19.90
CA GLU A 215 14.15 10.02 -20.81
C GLU A 215 15.06 11.26 -20.71
N GLY A 216 16.33 11.04 -20.36
CA GLY A 216 17.33 12.10 -20.17
C GLY A 216 17.40 12.72 -18.76
N VAL A 217 16.45 12.42 -17.87
CA VAL A 217 16.55 12.78 -16.43
C VAL A 217 17.34 11.71 -15.68
N ILE A 218 17.03 10.45 -15.95
CA ILE A 218 17.59 9.26 -15.29
C ILE A 218 18.20 8.36 -16.37
N SER A 219 19.42 7.86 -16.15
CA SER A 219 20.00 6.87 -17.06
C SER A 219 19.35 5.51 -16.84
N VAL A 220 18.96 4.86 -17.94
CA VAL A 220 18.38 3.51 -17.91
C VAL A 220 19.42 2.50 -17.44
N GLU A 221 20.70 2.73 -17.77
CA GLU A 221 21.83 1.91 -17.36
C GLU A 221 22.03 1.94 -15.84
N GLU A 222 21.98 3.14 -15.23
CA GLU A 222 22.02 3.31 -13.76
C GLU A 222 20.89 2.50 -13.10
N LEU A 223 19.68 2.56 -13.64
CA LEU A 223 18.53 1.83 -13.10
C LEU A 223 18.63 0.31 -13.26
N ILE A 224 19.23 -0.17 -14.35
CA ILE A 224 19.48 -1.61 -14.56
C ILE A 224 20.51 -2.12 -13.56
N GLU A 225 21.57 -1.37 -13.31
CA GLU A 225 22.60 -1.72 -12.33
C GLU A 225 22.02 -1.76 -10.91
N ILE A 226 21.28 -0.72 -10.54
CA ILE A 226 20.54 -0.63 -9.28
C ILE A 226 19.60 -1.84 -9.10
N ARG A 227 18.86 -2.24 -10.15
CA ARG A 227 17.99 -3.43 -10.11
C ARG A 227 18.76 -4.71 -9.80
N ARG A 228 19.94 -4.88 -10.41
CA ARG A 228 20.77 -6.07 -10.20
C ARG A 228 21.24 -6.19 -8.75
N LEU A 229 21.67 -5.07 -8.16
CA LEU A 229 22.10 -5.01 -6.77
C LEU A 229 20.92 -5.22 -5.81
N ARG A 230 19.78 -4.59 -6.11
CA ARG A 230 18.51 -4.80 -5.41
C ARG A 230 18.08 -6.27 -5.39
N ASN A 231 18.17 -6.97 -6.52
CA ASN A 231 17.82 -8.40 -6.58
C ASN A 231 18.76 -9.26 -5.74
N SER A 232 20.05 -8.91 -5.67
CA SER A 232 21.02 -9.60 -4.82
C SER A 232 20.74 -9.37 -3.33
N ALA A 233 20.23 -8.19 -2.96
CA ALA A 233 19.79 -7.87 -1.61
C ALA A 233 18.44 -8.52 -1.25
N ALA A 234 17.52 -8.58 -2.22
CA ALA A 234 16.16 -9.07 -2.02
C ALA A 234 16.06 -10.59 -1.97
N HIS A 235 16.94 -11.27 -2.70
CA HIS A 235 17.02 -12.73 -2.78
C HIS A 235 18.47 -13.18 -2.51
N PRO A 236 18.95 -13.05 -1.25
CA PRO A 236 20.33 -13.37 -0.91
C PRO A 236 20.62 -14.85 -1.17
N SER A 237 21.72 -15.12 -1.87
CA SER A 237 22.21 -16.47 -2.16
C SER A 237 23.59 -16.68 -1.50
N PRO A 238 23.95 -17.91 -1.07
CA PRO A 238 25.27 -18.19 -0.52
C PRO A 238 26.43 -17.74 -1.41
N GLU A 239 26.23 -17.79 -2.73
CA GLU A 239 27.26 -17.47 -3.74
C GLU A 239 27.41 -15.97 -4.01
N ARG A 240 26.43 -15.14 -3.61
CA ARG A 240 26.40 -13.72 -3.95
C ARG A 240 25.73 -12.90 -2.86
N GLN A 241 26.56 -12.21 -2.08
CA GLN A 241 26.13 -11.28 -1.04
C GLN A 241 26.45 -9.84 -1.45
N VAL A 242 25.64 -8.91 -0.94
CA VAL A 242 25.84 -7.48 -1.14
C VAL A 242 27.08 -7.04 -0.35
N THR A 243 28.05 -6.47 -1.06
CA THR A 243 29.26 -5.94 -0.45
C THR A 243 29.06 -4.51 0.05
N LYS A 244 30.01 -4.01 0.84
CA LYS A 244 30.05 -2.59 1.25
C LYS A 244 30.06 -1.65 0.04
N GLN A 245 30.85 -1.97 -0.98
CA GLN A 245 30.98 -1.17 -2.20
C GLN A 245 29.66 -1.12 -2.97
N ASP A 246 28.97 -2.26 -3.08
CA ASP A 246 27.66 -2.33 -3.73
C ASP A 246 26.65 -1.43 -3.03
N ALA A 247 26.59 -1.47 -1.69
CA ALA A 247 25.67 -0.65 -0.92
C ALA A 247 25.99 0.84 -1.01
N GLU A 248 27.27 1.21 -0.98
CA GLU A 248 27.72 2.59 -1.15
C GLU A 248 27.35 3.14 -2.53
N GLN A 249 27.56 2.34 -3.57
CA GLN A 249 27.20 2.68 -4.94
C GLN A 249 25.68 2.89 -5.08
N VAL A 250 24.86 1.97 -4.57
CA VAL A 250 23.40 2.11 -4.61
C VAL A 250 22.95 3.36 -3.87
N LEU A 251 23.47 3.59 -2.66
CA LEU A 251 23.09 4.74 -1.84
C LEU A 251 23.38 6.05 -2.59
N HIS A 252 24.58 6.20 -3.15
CA HIS A 252 24.98 7.38 -3.92
C HIS A 252 24.13 7.56 -5.19
N LEU A 253 23.90 6.49 -5.97
CA LEU A 253 23.08 6.57 -7.17
C LEU A 253 21.63 6.96 -6.85
N VAL A 254 21.05 6.35 -5.81
CA VAL A 254 19.69 6.66 -5.36
C VAL A 254 19.59 8.10 -4.88
N GLU A 255 20.51 8.57 -4.02
CA GLU A 255 20.54 9.96 -3.55
C GLU A 255 20.60 10.94 -4.73
N ASN A 256 21.46 10.69 -5.71
CA ASN A 256 21.56 11.51 -6.92
C ASN A 256 20.28 11.51 -7.76
N ILE A 257 19.66 10.35 -7.97
CA ILE A 257 18.40 10.25 -8.73
C ILE A 257 17.27 10.96 -8.00
N LEU A 258 17.16 10.76 -6.69
CA LEU A 258 16.17 11.44 -5.85
C LEU A 258 16.38 12.95 -5.88
N GLN A 259 17.62 13.43 -5.85
CA GLN A 259 17.93 14.85 -6.01
C GLN A 259 17.49 15.38 -7.38
N LYS A 260 17.75 14.65 -8.48
CA LYS A 260 17.27 15.03 -9.82
C LYS A 260 15.75 15.06 -9.90
N LEU A 261 15.07 14.08 -9.29
CA LEU A 261 13.60 14.03 -9.20
C LEU A 261 13.04 15.18 -8.36
N GLN A 262 13.70 15.54 -7.26
CA GLN A 262 13.30 16.69 -6.45
C GLN A 262 13.58 18.02 -7.15
N ALA A 263 14.63 18.11 -7.95
CA ALA A 263 14.90 19.28 -8.79
C ALA A 263 13.89 19.40 -9.95
N SER A 264 13.15 18.33 -10.27
CA SER A 264 12.21 18.31 -11.38
C SER A 264 10.81 18.82 -11.03
N TYR A 265 10.24 19.60 -11.95
CA TYR A 265 8.90 20.15 -11.94
C TYR A 265 7.99 19.30 -12.82
N GLN A 266 6.76 19.06 -12.35
CA GLN A 266 5.73 18.44 -13.16
C GLN A 266 5.28 19.40 -14.26
N VAL A 267 5.41 19.00 -15.52
CA VAL A 267 4.98 19.81 -16.67
C VAL A 267 3.52 19.50 -17.01
N ILE A 268 2.68 20.52 -16.94
CA ILE A 268 1.24 20.44 -17.24
C ILE A 268 0.97 21.29 -18.48
N LEU A 269 0.38 20.69 -19.51
CA LEU A 269 -0.08 21.41 -20.70
C LEU A 269 -1.54 21.83 -20.52
N ARG A 270 -1.83 23.12 -20.67
CA ARG A 270 -3.21 23.57 -20.90
C ARG A 270 -3.73 22.99 -22.22
N GLU A 271 -5.04 22.82 -22.32
CA GLU A 271 -5.71 22.31 -23.53
C GLU A 271 -5.30 23.08 -24.78
N VAL A 272 -5.29 24.41 -24.70
CA VAL A 272 -4.81 25.29 -25.79
C VAL A 272 -3.36 25.00 -26.20
N ALA A 273 -2.47 24.76 -25.24
CA ALA A 273 -1.07 24.45 -25.53
C ALA A 273 -0.91 23.07 -26.17
N ARG A 274 -1.74 22.09 -25.77
CA ARG A 274 -1.77 20.75 -26.36
C ARG A 274 -2.23 20.81 -27.81
N ASP A 275 -3.36 21.46 -28.08
CA ASP A 275 -3.86 21.66 -29.45
C ASP A 275 -2.86 22.39 -30.35
N GLN A 276 -2.10 23.33 -29.79
CA GLN A 276 -1.07 24.05 -30.51
C GLN A 276 0.16 23.17 -30.80
N LEU A 277 0.57 22.34 -29.85
CA LEU A 277 1.67 21.39 -30.00
C LEU A 277 1.35 20.32 -31.05
N ASP A 278 0.11 19.81 -31.04
CA ASP A 278 -0.36 18.77 -31.96
C ASP A 278 -0.44 19.27 -33.41
N LYS A 279 -0.61 20.59 -33.63
CA LYS A 279 -0.57 21.24 -34.95
C LYS A 279 0.85 21.39 -35.51
N ILE A 280 1.89 21.20 -34.70
CA ILE A 280 3.29 21.28 -35.15
C ILE A 280 3.66 19.94 -35.79
N ALA A 281 4.16 19.97 -37.02
CA ALA A 281 4.55 18.77 -37.75
C ALA A 281 6.07 18.58 -37.84
N GLY A 282 6.48 17.30 -37.92
CA GLY A 282 7.85 16.88 -38.21
C GLY A 282 8.87 17.32 -37.17
N ARG A 283 10.09 17.65 -37.63
CA ARG A 283 11.24 18.00 -36.78
C ARG A 283 10.98 19.14 -35.79
N ASN A 284 10.07 20.05 -36.11
CA ASN A 284 9.71 21.15 -35.21
C ASN A 284 8.93 20.66 -33.99
N HIS A 285 8.10 19.62 -34.15
CA HIS A 285 7.34 19.03 -33.04
C HIS A 285 8.31 18.43 -32.02
N GLU A 286 9.28 17.64 -32.48
CA GLU A 286 10.32 17.05 -31.62
C GLU A 286 11.13 18.10 -30.87
N ILE A 287 11.53 19.20 -31.53
CA ILE A 287 12.28 20.29 -30.90
C ILE A 287 11.46 20.95 -29.79
N VAL A 288 10.18 21.24 -30.06
CA VAL A 288 9.30 21.91 -29.08
C VAL A 288 8.95 20.97 -27.95
N ASN A 289 8.60 19.71 -28.24
CA ASN A 289 8.29 18.70 -27.24
C ASN A 289 9.49 18.47 -26.30
N LYS A 290 10.70 18.34 -26.85
CA LYS A 290 11.93 18.23 -26.06
C LYS A 290 12.16 19.46 -25.18
N ALA A 291 11.91 20.66 -25.69
CA ALA A 291 12.05 21.88 -24.89
C ALA A 291 11.02 21.94 -23.75
N ILE A 292 9.78 21.50 -23.98
CA ILE A 292 8.74 21.41 -22.95
C ILE A 292 9.13 20.40 -21.86
N LEU A 293 9.64 19.23 -22.24
CA LEU A 293 10.13 18.23 -21.28
C LEU A 293 11.30 18.76 -20.43
N LEU A 294 12.22 19.52 -21.03
CA LEU A 294 13.35 20.12 -20.32
C LEU A 294 12.94 21.20 -19.31
N LEU A 295 11.79 21.87 -19.49
CA LEU A 295 11.25 22.77 -18.47
C LEU A 295 10.91 22.04 -17.17
N GLY A 296 10.62 20.73 -17.26
CA GLY A 296 10.47 19.90 -16.08
C GLY A 296 11.78 19.67 -15.34
N GLN A 297 12.95 19.81 -15.96
CA GLN A 297 14.24 19.61 -15.27
C GLN A 297 14.83 20.94 -14.81
N GLU A 298 14.79 21.94 -15.68
CA GLU A 298 15.25 23.28 -15.43
C GLU A 298 14.11 24.24 -15.79
N PRO A 299 13.25 24.62 -14.84
CA PRO A 299 12.08 25.47 -15.12
C PRO A 299 12.48 26.88 -15.54
N ARG A 300 13.74 27.28 -15.34
CA ARG A 300 14.29 28.60 -15.70
C ARG A 300 15.55 28.42 -16.57
N PRO A 301 15.44 27.81 -17.77
CA PRO A 301 16.60 27.52 -18.59
C PRO A 301 17.26 28.81 -19.08
N LYS A 302 18.56 28.74 -19.41
CA LYS A 302 19.29 29.90 -19.94
C LYS A 302 18.59 30.44 -21.20
N GLY A 303 18.29 31.74 -21.20
CA GLY A 303 17.53 32.40 -22.28
C GLY A 303 16.02 32.45 -22.06
N SER A 304 15.52 31.92 -20.94
CA SER A 304 14.17 32.20 -20.48
C SER A 304 14.02 33.68 -20.09
N LYS A 305 12.89 34.28 -20.46
CA LYS A 305 12.56 35.67 -20.11
C LYS A 305 11.25 35.71 -19.35
N ARG A 306 11.26 36.34 -18.17
CA ARG A 306 10.04 36.64 -17.44
C ARG A 306 9.26 37.74 -18.18
N LEU A 307 7.97 37.54 -18.36
CA LEU A 307 7.06 38.55 -18.91
C LEU A 307 6.66 39.53 -17.82
N ALA A 308 6.62 40.83 -18.14
CA ALA A 308 6.37 41.89 -17.17
C ALA A 308 4.95 41.86 -16.57
N GLU A 309 3.97 41.35 -17.31
CA GLU A 309 2.53 41.39 -16.95
C GLU A 309 2.01 40.08 -16.31
N GLY A 310 2.87 39.26 -15.69
CA GLY A 310 2.43 38.10 -14.90
C GLY A 310 3.55 37.19 -14.41
N ASN A 311 3.20 36.11 -13.72
CA ASN A 311 4.13 35.01 -13.37
C ASN A 311 4.42 34.08 -14.58
N LEU A 312 4.46 34.64 -15.78
CA LEU A 312 4.70 33.93 -17.02
C LEU A 312 6.15 34.12 -17.48
N TRP A 313 6.68 33.06 -18.05
CA TRP A 313 8.01 32.93 -18.61
C TRP A 313 7.90 32.54 -20.07
N LEU A 314 8.88 32.97 -20.86
CA LEU A 314 9.04 32.62 -22.26
C LEU A 314 10.35 31.90 -22.47
N VAL A 315 10.31 30.76 -23.16
CA VAL A 315 11.51 30.11 -23.71
C VAL A 315 11.37 29.92 -25.21
N ARG A 316 12.48 30.01 -25.93
CA ARG A 316 12.53 29.81 -27.39
C ARG A 316 12.98 28.39 -27.72
N ALA A 317 12.20 27.70 -28.54
CA ALA A 317 12.51 26.37 -29.05
C ALA A 317 12.50 26.41 -30.58
N GLY A 318 13.66 26.67 -31.19
CA GLY A 318 13.79 26.88 -32.62
C GLY A 318 12.97 28.09 -33.13
N GLN A 319 11.98 27.80 -33.99
CA GLN A 319 11.04 28.81 -34.53
C GLN A 319 9.80 29.03 -33.65
N TYR A 320 9.70 28.39 -32.49
CA TYR A 320 8.54 28.50 -31.60
C TYR A 320 8.92 29.18 -30.28
N ARG A 321 7.90 29.76 -29.64
CA ARG A 321 7.95 30.34 -28.30
C ARG A 321 6.98 29.57 -27.41
N ILE A 322 7.46 29.18 -26.24
CA ILE A 322 6.68 28.47 -25.24
C ILE A 322 6.47 29.44 -24.08
N SER A 323 5.21 29.78 -23.80
CA SER A 323 4.79 30.58 -22.65
C SER A 323 4.36 29.65 -21.53
N TYR A 324 4.92 29.81 -20.33
CA TYR A 324 4.64 28.93 -19.19
C TYR A 324 4.67 29.68 -17.86
N SER A 325 4.00 29.20 -16.83
CA SER A 325 4.16 29.66 -15.45
C SER A 325 4.85 28.61 -14.60
N ILE A 326 5.51 29.05 -13.53
CA ILE A 326 6.18 28.18 -12.57
C ILE A 326 5.47 28.37 -11.22
N ASP A 327 5.03 27.26 -10.63
CA ASP A 327 4.61 27.18 -9.25
C ASP A 327 5.69 26.41 -8.47
N ASP A 328 6.53 27.13 -7.73
CA ASP A 328 7.62 26.53 -6.96
C ASP A 328 7.10 25.78 -5.71
N GLU A 329 5.90 26.09 -5.21
CA GLU A 329 5.30 25.41 -4.05
C GLU A 329 4.81 24.01 -4.43
N GLN A 330 4.08 23.92 -5.54
CA GLN A 330 3.57 22.64 -6.07
C GLN A 330 4.58 21.94 -7.00
N ARG A 331 5.72 22.59 -7.29
CA ARG A 331 6.71 22.15 -8.29
C ARG A 331 6.07 21.85 -9.63
N GLN A 332 5.26 22.77 -10.13
CA GLN A 332 4.56 22.64 -11.40
C GLN A 332 5.03 23.67 -12.41
N VAL A 333 5.25 23.24 -13.64
CA VAL A 333 5.38 24.12 -14.80
C VAL A 333 4.13 23.98 -15.64
N ILE A 334 3.35 25.06 -15.72
CA ILE A 334 2.12 25.06 -16.52
C ILE A 334 2.42 25.72 -17.86
N VAL A 335 2.48 24.92 -18.92
CA VAL A 335 2.61 25.43 -20.29
C VAL A 335 1.27 25.99 -20.72
N VAL A 336 1.26 27.31 -20.94
CA VAL A 336 0.05 28.08 -21.25
C VAL A 336 -0.20 28.09 -22.75
N GLN A 337 0.85 28.35 -23.56
CA GLN A 337 0.74 28.46 -25.02
C GLN A 337 2.05 28.10 -25.72
N VAL A 338 1.94 27.59 -26.95
CA VAL A 338 3.02 27.35 -27.90
C VAL A 338 2.72 28.12 -29.19
N THR A 339 3.53 29.12 -29.51
CA THR A 339 3.28 29.99 -30.66
C THR A 339 4.46 29.97 -31.64
N LYS A 340 4.16 30.03 -32.94
CA LYS A 340 5.19 30.17 -33.97
C LYS A 340 5.69 31.61 -33.98
N HIS A 341 6.99 31.80 -34.12
CA HIS A 341 7.60 33.10 -34.32
C HIS A 341 7.29 33.60 -35.74
N THR A 342 6.18 34.28 -35.92
CA THR A 342 5.90 35.06 -37.12
C THR A 342 6.74 36.35 -37.05
N LYS A 343 7.63 36.57 -38.04
CA LYS A 343 8.09 37.93 -38.31
C LYS A 343 6.87 38.68 -38.83
N HIS A 344 6.31 39.60 -38.05
CA HIS A 344 5.53 40.67 -38.65
C HIS A 344 6.48 41.39 -39.60
N THR A 345 6.21 41.23 -40.89
CA THR A 345 6.86 41.96 -41.98
C THR A 345 5.88 43.03 -42.41
#